data_AF-A0A0B3RW99-F1
#
_entry.id   AF-A0A0B3RW99-F1
#
_cell.length_a   1.000
_cell.length_b   1.000
_cell.length_c   1.000
_cell.angle_alpha   90.00
_cell.angle_beta   90.00
_cell.angle_gamma   90.00
#
_symmetry.space_group_name_H-M   'P 1'
#
loop_
_entity.id
_entity.type
_entity.pdbx_description
1 polymer ?
#
loop_
_entity_poly.entity_id
_entity_poly.type
_entity_poly.pdbx_seq_one_letter_code
_entity_poly.pdbx_strand_id
1 'polypeptide(L)'
;MIGHLGGACVTRAVQKAAAEALAQGSLRVIRVKPKDKVVALRDTDGTRVYKCACPSGGTGELLIEPYAHAPMLCILGDTPIARSVAAHGALAGCRIALRDEVPFDGTCLRFEGADLEALESATGNVTMVASRRKAAVLRKRLLEEGMCGERAGRLKAPAGLDIGAVEPGEIALSILAEVVMWRHRHRLAGAARTGLS
;
A
#
# COMPACT_ATOMS: atom_id res chain seq x y z
N MET A 1 19.09 11.92 0.66
CA MET A 1 18.37 13.14 0.23
C MET A 1 19.14 13.69 -0.95
N ILE A 2 18.49 13.90 -2.08
CA ILE A 2 19.10 14.57 -3.24
C ILE A 2 18.63 16.03 -3.16
N GLY A 3 19.55 16.99 -3.11
CA GLY A 3 19.26 18.42 -2.93
C GLY A 3 19.54 18.97 -1.51
N HIS A 4 19.29 20.26 -1.31
CA HIS A 4 19.57 21.00 -0.08
C HIS A 4 18.34 21.80 0.40
N LEU A 5 17.90 21.54 1.63
CA LEU A 5 16.79 22.24 2.31
C LEU A 5 17.34 22.95 3.55
N GLY A 6 18.11 24.02 3.35
CA GLY A 6 18.72 24.81 4.43
C GLY A 6 19.76 24.07 5.28
N GLY A 7 20.10 24.64 6.44
CA GLY A 7 21.19 24.14 7.29
C GLY A 7 20.96 22.76 7.91
N ALA A 8 22.01 22.18 8.49
CA ALA A 8 22.04 20.79 9.00
C ALA A 8 20.91 20.44 9.98
N CYS A 9 20.42 21.40 10.77
CA CYS A 9 19.28 21.21 11.68
C CYS A 9 17.96 20.95 10.93
N VAL A 10 17.72 21.67 9.84
CA VAL A 10 16.53 21.52 9.00
C VAL A 10 16.57 20.17 8.29
N THR A 11 17.71 19.83 7.69
CA THR A 11 17.91 18.55 6.98
C THR A 11 17.62 17.35 7.89
N ARG A 12 18.10 17.33 9.14
CA ARG A 12 17.83 16.23 10.08
C ARG A 12 16.35 16.14 10.46
N ALA A 13 15.69 17.29 10.67
CA ALA A 13 14.26 17.33 10.97
C ALA A 13 13.43 16.74 9.81
N VAL A 14 13.74 17.15 8.58
CA VAL A 14 13.11 16.63 7.37
C VAL A 14 13.39 15.15 7.19
N GLN A 15 14.63 14.68 7.37
CA GLN A 15 14.97 13.26 7.25
C GLN A 15 14.19 12.40 8.25
N LYS A 16 14.08 12.83 9.50
CA LYS A 16 13.30 12.12 10.52
C LYS A 16 11.82 12.07 10.15
N ALA A 17 11.25 13.23 9.79
CA ALA A 17 9.85 13.31 9.43
C ALA A 17 9.52 12.56 8.12
N ALA A 18 10.44 12.51 7.16
CA ALA A 18 10.32 11.72 5.94
C ALA A 18 10.40 10.22 6.21
N ALA A 19 11.31 9.77 7.08
CA ALA A 19 11.36 8.37 7.50
C ALA A 19 10.05 7.94 8.19
N GLU A 20 9.51 8.79 9.05
CA GLU A 20 8.22 8.56 9.71
C GLU A 20 7.04 8.57 8.71
N ALA A 21 7.02 9.53 7.78
CA ALA A 21 6.00 9.61 6.72
C ALA A 21 6.02 8.38 5.80
N LEU A 22 7.21 7.90 5.42
CA LEU A 22 7.39 6.69 4.62
C LEU A 22 6.93 5.44 5.38
N ALA A 23 7.35 5.29 6.64
CA ALA A 23 6.96 4.15 7.47
C ALA A 23 5.44 4.09 7.71
N GLN A 24 4.78 5.24 7.76
CA GLN A 24 3.36 5.35 8.08
C GLN A 24 2.47 5.57 6.84
N GLY A 25 3.05 5.81 5.65
CA GLY A 25 2.30 6.07 4.42
C GLY A 25 1.40 7.32 4.45
N SER A 26 1.58 8.19 5.46
CA SER A 26 0.76 9.37 5.71
C SER A 26 1.55 10.66 5.52
N LEU A 27 0.90 11.67 4.98
CA LEU A 27 1.42 13.02 4.85
C LEU A 27 1.80 13.61 6.22
N ARG A 28 2.86 14.43 6.24
CA ARG A 28 3.33 15.12 7.43
C ARG A 28 3.57 16.59 7.16
N VAL A 29 3.17 17.42 8.11
CA VAL A 29 3.59 18.82 8.18
C VAL A 29 4.56 18.95 9.35
N ILE A 30 5.70 19.58 9.10
CA ILE A 30 6.63 19.98 10.16
C ILE A 30 6.88 21.47 10.07
N ARG A 31 7.05 22.11 11.24
CA ARG A 31 7.43 23.52 11.32
C ARG A 31 8.83 23.62 11.90
N VAL A 32 9.67 24.43 11.28
CA VAL A 32 11.06 24.62 11.69
C VAL A 32 11.23 26.07 12.13
N LYS A 33 11.50 26.27 13.42
CA LYS A 33 11.61 27.60 14.05
C LYS A 33 13.02 27.82 14.62
N PRO A 34 13.50 29.08 14.68
CA PRO A 34 14.71 29.43 15.43
C PRO A 34 14.60 28.97 16.88
N LYS A 35 15.70 28.46 17.47
CA LYS A 35 15.72 27.95 18.86
C LYS A 35 15.06 28.90 19.87
N ASP A 36 15.30 30.20 19.71
CA ASP A 36 14.82 31.25 20.64
C ASP A 36 13.32 31.58 20.45
N LYS A 37 12.71 31.09 19.36
CA LYS A 37 11.28 31.24 19.05
C LYS A 37 10.47 29.96 19.28
N VAL A 38 11.09 28.90 19.82
CA VAL A 38 10.39 27.64 20.15
C VAL A 38 9.95 27.66 21.60
N VAL A 39 8.66 27.97 21.80
CA VAL A 39 8.02 27.97 23.13
C VAL A 39 7.55 26.56 23.53
N ALA A 40 7.20 25.72 22.55
CA ALA A 40 6.80 24.32 22.75
C ALA A 40 7.21 23.45 21.54
N LEU A 41 7.39 22.14 21.77
CA LEU A 41 7.75 21.16 20.72
C LEU A 41 6.56 20.78 19.80
N ARG A 42 5.36 21.26 20.13
CA ARG A 42 4.18 21.28 19.28
C ARG A 42 3.60 22.68 19.29
N ASP A 43 3.13 23.15 18.14
CA ASP A 43 2.46 24.45 18.02
C ASP A 43 0.99 24.34 18.44
N THR A 44 0.29 25.48 18.49
CA THR A 44 -1.14 25.57 18.88
C THR A 44 -2.08 24.72 18.02
N ASP A 45 -1.69 24.45 16.77
CA ASP A 45 -2.38 23.59 15.80
C ASP A 45 -1.97 22.10 15.90
N GLY A 46 -1.13 21.74 16.88
CA GLY A 46 -0.64 20.37 17.09
C GLY A 46 0.54 19.97 16.20
N THR A 47 0.98 20.83 15.27
CA THR A 47 2.11 20.59 14.36
C THR A 47 3.41 20.45 15.12
N ARG A 48 4.25 19.46 14.74
CA ARG A 48 5.55 19.25 15.38
C ARG A 48 6.53 20.36 15.00
N VAL A 49 7.16 20.94 16.02
CA VAL A 49 8.13 22.03 15.87
C VAL A 49 9.55 21.51 16.07
N TYR A 50 10.41 21.74 15.09
CA TYR A 50 11.83 21.42 15.17
C TYR A 50 12.67 22.67 15.37
N LYS A 51 13.63 22.58 16.29
CA LYS A 51 14.57 23.65 16.63
C LYS A 51 15.63 23.77 15.53
N CYS A 52 15.79 24.97 14.99
CA CYS A 52 16.85 25.29 14.04
C CYS A 52 17.77 26.37 14.62
N ALA A 53 19.08 26.21 14.41
CA ALA A 53 20.09 27.20 14.77
C ALA A 53 20.53 28.04 13.56
N CYS A 54 19.66 28.17 12.55
CA CYS A 54 20.00 28.89 11.31
C CYS A 54 20.07 30.41 11.56
N PRO A 55 21.10 31.11 11.03
CA PRO A 55 21.23 32.57 11.15
C PRO A 55 20.10 33.36 10.51
N SER A 56 19.33 32.76 9.60
CA SER A 56 18.31 33.46 8.80
C SER A 56 17.07 33.92 9.59
N GLY A 57 16.89 33.46 10.84
CA GLY A 57 15.81 33.90 11.74
C GLY A 57 14.37 33.59 11.29
N GLY A 58 14.21 32.95 10.13
CA GLY A 58 12.93 32.62 9.50
C GLY A 58 12.29 31.35 10.07
N THR A 59 10.96 31.28 9.95
CA THR A 59 10.18 30.07 10.22
C THR A 59 9.80 29.45 8.88
N GLY A 60 10.06 28.17 8.71
CA GLY A 60 9.65 27.40 7.54
C GLY A 60 8.61 26.36 7.90
N GLU A 61 7.60 26.20 7.07
CA GLU A 61 6.66 25.08 7.13
C GLU A 61 6.95 24.14 5.95
N LEU A 62 7.10 22.85 6.24
CA LEU A 62 7.43 21.85 5.24
C LEU A 62 6.36 20.76 5.25
N LEU A 63 5.76 20.58 4.07
CA LEU A 63 4.92 19.44 3.74
C LEU A 63 5.80 18.29 3.25
N ILE A 64 5.63 17.12 3.83
CA ILE A 64 6.35 15.90 3.49
C ILE A 64 5.33 14.86 3.06
N GLU A 65 5.33 14.54 1.78
CA GLU A 65 4.45 13.55 1.18
C GLU A 65 5.22 12.25 0.91
N PRO A 66 4.82 11.11 1.50
CA PRO A 66 5.44 9.84 1.19
C PRO A 66 4.99 9.35 -0.19
N TYR A 67 5.95 9.16 -1.09
CA TYR A 67 5.70 8.55 -2.38
C TYR A 67 5.98 7.04 -2.30
N ALA A 68 4.92 6.25 -2.15
CA ALA A 68 5.04 4.79 -2.24
C ALA A 68 5.06 4.36 -3.71
N HIS A 69 5.86 3.36 -4.03
CA HIS A 69 5.82 2.74 -5.36
C HIS A 69 4.40 2.24 -5.67
N ALA A 70 4.02 2.30 -6.96
CA ALA A 70 2.79 1.70 -7.43
C ALA A 70 2.66 0.26 -6.91
N PRO A 71 1.53 -0.11 -6.29
CA PRO A 71 1.38 -1.42 -5.67
C PRO A 71 1.45 -2.52 -6.71
N MET A 72 1.99 -3.66 -6.31
CA MET A 72 2.04 -4.84 -7.15
C MET A 72 0.74 -5.64 -7.01
N LEU A 73 0.11 -5.95 -8.14
CA LEU A 73 -1.01 -6.87 -8.24
C LEU A 73 -0.50 -8.15 -8.91
N CYS A 74 -0.36 -9.20 -8.12
CA CYS A 74 0.02 -10.53 -8.58
C CYS A 74 -1.24 -11.33 -8.89
N ILE A 75 -1.34 -11.86 -10.11
CA ILE A 75 -2.51 -12.59 -10.59
C ILE A 75 -2.10 -14.03 -10.88
N LEU A 76 -2.74 -14.95 -10.14
CA LEU A 76 -2.52 -16.39 -10.22
C LEU A 76 -3.65 -16.99 -11.06
N GLY A 77 -3.30 -17.67 -12.16
CA GLY A 77 -4.23 -18.28 -13.10
C GLY A 77 -4.39 -17.54 -14.44
N ASP A 78 -5.04 -18.20 -15.39
CA ASP A 78 -5.05 -17.84 -16.83
C ASP A 78 -6.46 -17.61 -17.41
N THR A 79 -7.44 -17.39 -16.54
CA THR A 79 -8.85 -17.23 -16.91
C THR A 79 -9.14 -15.90 -17.63
N PRO A 80 -10.30 -15.76 -18.33
CA PRO A 80 -10.76 -14.46 -18.83
C PRO A 80 -10.84 -13.39 -17.74
N ILE A 81 -11.22 -13.75 -16.52
CA ILE A 81 -11.26 -12.86 -15.36
C ILE A 81 -9.84 -12.36 -15.02
N ALA A 82 -8.84 -13.24 -15.05
CA ALA A 82 -7.44 -12.87 -14.80
C ALA A 82 -6.95 -11.81 -15.81
N ARG A 83 -7.27 -11.98 -17.10
CA ARG A 83 -6.94 -10.99 -18.13
C ARG A 83 -7.63 -9.65 -17.90
N SER A 84 -8.93 -9.66 -17.57
CA SER A 84 -9.68 -8.44 -17.27
C SER A 84 -9.11 -7.72 -16.03
N VAL A 85 -8.77 -8.45 -14.97
CA VAL A 85 -8.15 -7.91 -13.75
C VAL A 85 -6.80 -7.27 -14.06
N ALA A 86 -5.97 -7.90 -14.90
CA ALA A 86 -4.69 -7.34 -15.32
C ALA A 86 -4.85 -6.01 -16.07
N ALA A 87 -5.76 -5.96 -17.05
CA ALA A 87 -6.06 -4.75 -17.82
C ALA A 87 -6.58 -3.61 -16.92
N HIS A 88 -7.54 -3.91 -16.05
CA HIS A 88 -8.11 -2.92 -15.12
C HIS A 88 -7.07 -2.45 -14.11
N GLY A 89 -6.25 -3.36 -13.58
CA GLY A 89 -5.18 -3.05 -12.65
C GLY A 89 -4.13 -2.12 -13.26
N ALA A 90 -3.73 -2.37 -14.51
CA ALA A 90 -2.79 -1.51 -15.22
C ALA A 90 -3.36 -0.11 -15.45
N LEU A 91 -4.63 -0.02 -15.88
CA LEU A 91 -5.35 1.26 -16.01
C LEU A 91 -5.39 2.03 -14.68
N ALA A 92 -5.55 1.33 -13.56
CA ALA A 92 -5.57 1.90 -12.22
C ALA A 92 -4.17 2.20 -11.63
N GLY A 93 -3.11 2.07 -12.43
CA GLY A 93 -1.74 2.37 -12.03
C GLY A 93 -1.10 1.33 -11.10
N CYS A 94 -1.60 0.09 -11.09
CA CYS A 94 -0.92 -1.01 -10.42
C CYS A 94 0.20 -1.57 -11.30
N ARG A 95 1.29 -2.01 -10.67
CA ARG A 95 2.28 -2.86 -11.32
C ARG A 95 1.71 -4.27 -11.43
N ILE A 96 1.70 -4.84 -12.63
CA ILE A 96 1.12 -6.15 -12.87
C ILE A 96 2.22 -7.22 -12.79
N ALA A 97 1.94 -8.31 -12.08
CA ALA A 97 2.70 -9.55 -12.14
C ALA A 97 1.77 -10.69 -12.58
N LEU A 98 2.16 -11.40 -13.64
CA LEU A 98 1.37 -12.46 -14.27
C LEU A 98 2.24 -13.70 -14.45
N ARG A 99 1.59 -14.86 -14.51
CA ARG A 99 2.23 -16.07 -15.03
C ARG A 99 2.58 -15.92 -16.52
N ASP A 100 3.57 -16.66 -16.98
CA ASP A 100 4.07 -16.57 -18.37
C ASP A 100 3.01 -16.83 -19.42
N GLU A 101 2.05 -17.70 -19.11
CA GLU A 101 1.06 -18.16 -20.09
C GLU A 101 -0.09 -17.16 -20.30
N VAL A 102 -0.19 -16.09 -19.50
CA VAL A 102 -1.31 -15.16 -19.57
C VAL A 102 -1.03 -14.03 -20.59
N PRO A 103 -1.81 -13.93 -21.68
CA PRO A 103 -1.67 -12.83 -22.63
C PRO A 103 -1.97 -11.48 -21.98
N PHE A 104 -1.12 -10.48 -22.23
CA PHE A 104 -1.29 -9.15 -21.67
C PHE A 104 -0.61 -8.07 -22.53
N ASP A 105 -1.40 -7.10 -22.97
CA ASP A 105 -0.96 -5.96 -23.77
C ASP A 105 -0.48 -4.83 -22.83
N GLY A 106 0.71 -4.99 -22.26
CA GLY A 106 1.30 -3.99 -21.37
C GLY A 106 2.56 -4.47 -20.66
N THR A 107 3.19 -3.58 -19.90
CA THR A 107 4.36 -3.93 -19.09
C THR A 107 3.91 -4.71 -17.84
N CYS A 108 4.40 -5.94 -17.70
CA CYS A 108 4.21 -6.74 -16.51
C CYS A 108 5.48 -7.47 -16.12
N LEU A 109 5.58 -7.83 -14.83
CA LEU A 109 6.52 -8.82 -14.36
C LEU A 109 5.97 -10.22 -14.65
N ARG A 110 6.87 -11.13 -14.95
CA ARG A 110 6.56 -12.53 -15.22
C ARG A 110 7.13 -13.41 -14.11
N PHE A 111 6.41 -14.47 -13.75
CA PHE A 111 6.87 -15.45 -12.78
C PHE A 111 6.41 -16.86 -13.14
N GLU A 112 7.26 -17.82 -12.79
CA GLU A 112 6.96 -19.24 -12.77
C GLU A 112 6.46 -19.62 -11.36
N GLY A 113 5.46 -20.50 -11.26
CA GLY A 113 4.99 -20.99 -9.96
C GLY A 113 3.54 -21.43 -9.94
N ALA A 114 3.24 -22.38 -9.05
CA ALA A 114 1.88 -22.82 -8.78
C ALA A 114 1.15 -21.85 -7.83
N ASP A 115 -0.19 -21.85 -7.88
CA ASP A 115 -1.02 -20.94 -7.07
C ASP A 115 -0.76 -21.05 -5.55
N LEU A 116 -0.35 -22.24 -5.08
CA LEU A 116 -0.07 -22.54 -3.67
C LEU A 116 1.26 -21.92 -3.19
N GLU A 117 2.33 -22.06 -3.97
CA GLU A 117 3.65 -21.48 -3.65
C GLU A 117 3.61 -19.95 -3.64
N ALA A 118 2.85 -19.38 -4.58
CA ALA A 118 2.61 -17.95 -4.63
C ALA A 118 1.80 -17.44 -3.41
N LEU A 119 0.89 -18.26 -2.88
CA LEU A 119 0.15 -17.94 -1.66
C LEU A 119 1.06 -17.97 -0.42
N GLU A 120 2.01 -18.90 -0.36
CA GLU A 120 2.98 -18.97 0.75
C GLU A 120 3.92 -17.77 0.81
N SER A 121 4.32 -17.26 -0.35
CA SER A 121 5.20 -16.10 -0.48
C SER A 121 4.45 -14.76 -0.44
N ALA A 122 3.11 -14.77 -0.45
CA ALA A 122 2.31 -13.56 -0.44
C ALA A 122 2.47 -12.76 0.86
N THR A 123 2.98 -11.53 0.72
CA THR A 123 3.14 -10.58 1.83
C THR A 123 1.94 -9.64 2.00
N GLY A 124 1.03 -9.61 1.01
CA GLY A 124 -0.15 -8.73 0.97
C GLY A 124 -1.47 -9.44 1.28
N ASN A 125 -2.58 -8.75 1.03
CA ASN A 125 -3.91 -9.34 1.06
C ASN A 125 -4.09 -10.29 -0.12
N VAL A 126 -4.79 -11.40 0.10
CA VAL A 126 -5.03 -12.40 -0.95
C VAL A 126 -6.53 -12.59 -1.15
N THR A 127 -6.97 -12.57 -2.40
CA THR A 127 -8.37 -12.77 -2.79
C THR A 127 -8.45 -13.89 -3.82
N MET A 128 -9.51 -14.69 -3.76
CA MET A 128 -9.69 -15.80 -4.69
C MET A 128 -11.06 -15.76 -5.35
N VAL A 129 -11.05 -15.89 -6.67
CA VAL A 129 -12.25 -16.00 -7.52
C VAL A 129 -12.82 -17.41 -7.39
N ALA A 130 -13.50 -17.68 -6.28
CA ALA A 130 -14.21 -18.94 -6.06
C ALA A 130 -15.31 -18.79 -5.01
N SER A 131 -16.18 -19.80 -4.90
CA SER A 131 -17.19 -19.85 -3.84
C SER A 131 -16.54 -20.00 -2.46
N ARG A 132 -17.26 -19.57 -1.41
CA ARG A 132 -16.83 -19.75 -0.01
C ARG A 132 -16.51 -21.21 0.32
N ARG A 133 -17.30 -22.14 -0.24
CA ARG A 133 -17.09 -23.58 -0.09
C ARG A 133 -15.77 -24.04 -0.69
N LYS A 134 -15.47 -23.67 -1.95
CA LYS A 134 -14.19 -24.02 -2.60
C LYS A 134 -13.01 -23.42 -1.83
N ALA A 135 -13.15 -22.19 -1.34
CA ALA A 135 -12.12 -21.55 -0.53
C ALA A 135 -11.90 -22.24 0.82
N ALA A 136 -12.95 -22.75 1.47
CA ALA A 136 -12.81 -23.51 2.70
C ALA A 136 -12.06 -24.83 2.48
N VAL A 137 -12.33 -25.53 1.37
CA VAL A 137 -11.61 -26.75 0.99
C VAL A 137 -10.13 -26.45 0.75
N LEU A 138 -9.82 -25.41 -0.01
CA LEU A 138 -8.44 -24.99 -0.27
C LEU A 138 -7.71 -24.62 1.04
N ARG A 139 -8.35 -23.83 1.92
CA ARG A 139 -7.78 -23.50 3.23
C ARG A 139 -7.48 -24.73 4.07
N LYS A 140 -8.39 -25.72 4.10
CA LYS A 140 -8.16 -26.96 4.84
C LYS A 140 -6.93 -27.70 4.31
N ARG A 141 -6.84 -27.85 2.98
CA ARG A 141 -5.70 -28.49 2.33
C ARG A 141 -4.38 -27.78 2.64
N LEU A 142 -4.36 -26.45 2.58
CA LEU A 142 -3.18 -25.64 2.90
C LEU A 142 -2.71 -25.84 4.34
N LEU A 143 -3.65 -25.93 5.30
CA LEU A 143 -3.32 -26.21 6.70
C LEU A 143 -2.75 -27.63 6.87
N GLU A 144 -3.31 -28.61 6.16
CA GLU A 144 -2.83 -30.00 6.14
C GLU A 144 -1.42 -30.12 5.52
N GLU A 145 -1.11 -29.29 4.53
CA GLU A 145 0.20 -29.19 3.89
C GLU A 145 1.24 -28.39 4.70
N GLY A 146 0.85 -27.84 5.87
CA GLY A 146 1.76 -27.20 6.81
C GLY A 146 1.78 -25.66 6.77
N MET A 147 0.91 -25.02 5.99
CA MET A 147 0.77 -23.57 6.01
C MET A 147 0.24 -23.09 7.37
N CYS A 148 0.80 -22.01 7.92
CA CYS A 148 0.32 -21.48 9.19
C CYS A 148 -1.09 -20.87 9.08
N GLY A 149 -1.87 -21.00 10.15
CA GLY A 149 -3.27 -20.53 10.19
C GLY A 149 -3.44 -19.03 9.93
N GLU A 150 -2.47 -18.21 10.33
CA GLU A 150 -2.49 -16.77 10.05
C GLU A 150 -2.42 -16.50 8.54
N ARG A 151 -1.52 -17.17 7.81
CA ARG A 151 -1.39 -17.01 6.35
C ARG A 151 -2.62 -17.55 5.62
N ALA A 152 -3.07 -18.75 5.97
CA ALA A 152 -4.28 -19.34 5.40
C ALA A 152 -5.53 -18.46 5.66
N GLY A 153 -5.57 -17.77 6.81
CA GLY A 153 -6.62 -16.83 7.18
C GLY A 153 -6.66 -15.54 6.34
N ARG A 154 -5.57 -15.19 5.65
CA ARG A 154 -5.52 -14.01 4.75
C ARG A 154 -6.27 -14.21 3.44
N LEU A 155 -6.59 -15.45 3.08
CA LEU A 155 -7.33 -15.77 1.86
C LEU A 155 -8.79 -15.32 1.98
N LYS A 156 -9.17 -14.26 1.28
CA LYS A 156 -10.57 -13.82 1.16
C LYS A 156 -11.25 -14.48 -0.04
N ALA A 157 -12.50 -14.89 0.14
CA ALA A 157 -13.33 -15.41 -0.95
C ALA A 157 -14.84 -15.22 -0.63
N PRO A 158 -15.70 -14.93 -1.63
CA PRO A 158 -15.38 -14.72 -3.05
C PRO A 158 -14.61 -13.43 -3.26
N ALA A 159 -13.82 -13.32 -4.33
CA ALA A 159 -13.09 -12.09 -4.63
C ALA A 159 -14.03 -10.94 -5.04
N GLY A 160 -13.62 -9.71 -4.71
CA GLY A 160 -14.35 -8.50 -5.10
C GLY A 160 -15.53 -8.12 -4.20
N LEU A 161 -16.07 -6.93 -4.47
CA LEU A 161 -17.26 -6.40 -3.82
C LEU A 161 -18.53 -6.98 -4.45
N ASP A 162 -19.61 -7.07 -3.67
CA ASP A 162 -20.89 -7.54 -4.17
C ASP A 162 -21.59 -6.42 -4.95
N ILE A 163 -21.39 -6.42 -6.27
CA ILE A 163 -22.02 -5.49 -7.21
C ILE A 163 -22.96 -6.19 -8.19
N GLY A 164 -23.28 -7.47 -7.96
CA GLY A 164 -24.04 -8.29 -8.90
C GLY A 164 -23.29 -8.62 -10.21
N ALA A 165 -21.95 -8.60 -10.18
CA ALA A 165 -21.11 -8.83 -11.37
C ALA A 165 -21.28 -10.25 -11.92
N VAL A 166 -21.43 -10.36 -13.25
CA VAL A 166 -21.53 -11.63 -13.97
C VAL A 166 -20.45 -11.74 -15.04
N GLU A 167 -20.20 -10.66 -15.78
CA GLU A 167 -19.23 -10.67 -16.88
C GLU A 167 -17.79 -10.52 -16.36
N PRO A 168 -16.77 -11.06 -17.08
CA PRO A 168 -15.38 -10.99 -16.63
C PRO A 168 -14.88 -9.55 -16.35
N GLY A 169 -15.33 -8.57 -17.14
CA GLY A 169 -15.02 -7.15 -16.90
C GLY A 169 -15.66 -6.60 -15.63
N GLU A 170 -16.92 -6.95 -15.35
CA GLU A 170 -17.63 -6.55 -14.13
C GLU A 170 -17.01 -7.19 -12.89
N ILE A 171 -16.66 -8.47 -12.98
CA ILE A 171 -15.97 -9.19 -11.91
C ILE A 171 -14.59 -8.55 -11.66
N ALA A 172 -13.85 -8.22 -12.72
CA ALA A 172 -12.57 -7.54 -12.59
C ALA A 172 -12.71 -6.16 -11.92
N LEU A 173 -13.74 -5.39 -12.27
CA LEU A 173 -14.05 -4.13 -11.62
C LEU A 173 -14.35 -4.31 -10.12
N SER A 174 -15.14 -5.32 -9.76
CA SER A 174 -15.47 -5.61 -8.36
C SER A 174 -14.25 -6.01 -7.53
N ILE A 175 -13.34 -6.79 -8.13
CA ILE A 175 -12.05 -7.19 -7.53
C ILE A 175 -11.15 -5.98 -7.36
N LEU A 176 -11.04 -5.14 -8.39
CA LEU A 176 -10.20 -3.95 -8.32
C LEU A 176 -10.71 -2.96 -7.27
N ALA A 177 -12.03 -2.79 -7.14
CA ALA A 177 -12.61 -1.96 -6.09
C ALA A 177 -12.23 -2.46 -4.69
N GLU A 178 -12.27 -3.78 -4.46
CA GLU A 178 -11.77 -4.38 -3.23
C GLU A 178 -10.27 -4.10 -3.00
N VAL A 179 -9.42 -4.26 -4.01
CA VAL A 179 -7.98 -3.98 -3.92
C VAL A 179 -7.72 -2.52 -3.59
N VAL A 180 -8.46 -1.60 -4.20
CA VAL A 180 -8.38 -0.16 -3.90
C VAL A 180 -8.79 0.11 -2.45
N MET A 181 -9.88 -0.47 -1.97
CA MET A 181 -10.30 -0.36 -0.57
C MET A 181 -9.20 -0.84 0.40
N TRP A 182 -8.55 -1.96 0.09
CA TRP A 182 -7.43 -2.46 0.88
C TRP A 182 -6.25 -1.48 0.91
N ARG A 183 -5.86 -0.93 -0.24
CA ARG A 183 -4.80 0.09 -0.33
C ARG A 183 -5.10 1.30 0.55
N HIS A 184 -6.33 1.80 0.50
CA HIS A 184 -6.75 2.95 1.31
C HIS A 184 -6.78 2.61 2.80
N ARG A 185 -7.27 1.44 3.19
CA ARG A 185 -7.25 0.99 4.59
C ARG A 185 -5.84 0.87 5.14
N HIS A 186 -4.89 0.34 4.36
CA HIS A 186 -3.48 0.29 4.77
C HIS A 186 -2.87 1.68 4.94
N ARG A 187 -3.18 2.61 4.03
CA ARG A 187 -2.74 4.02 4.13
C ARG A 187 -3.34 4.73 5.34
N LEU A 188 -4.64 4.54 5.58
CA LEU A 188 -5.35 5.15 6.71
C LEU A 188 -5.00 4.51 8.04
N ALA A 189 -4.77 3.21 8.13
CA ALA A 189 -4.27 2.56 9.35
C ALA A 189 -2.85 3.01 9.69
N GLY A 190 -2.04 3.38 8.70
CA GLY A 190 -0.79 4.10 8.90
C GLY A 190 -1.00 5.53 9.45
N ALA A 191 -2.01 6.25 8.95
CA ALA A 191 -2.35 7.60 9.41
C ALA A 191 -3.05 7.65 10.79
N ALA A 192 -4.02 6.77 11.07
CA ALA A 192 -4.84 6.76 12.29
C ALA A 192 -4.04 6.40 13.55
N ARG A 193 -2.93 5.67 13.41
CA ARG A 193 -1.96 5.43 14.49
C ARG A 193 -1.26 6.71 14.99
N THR A 194 -1.61 7.88 14.45
CA THR A 194 -0.82 9.11 14.61
C THR A 194 -1.63 10.31 15.12
N GLY A 195 -2.90 10.11 15.48
CA GLY A 195 -3.68 11.05 16.29
C GLY A 195 -3.89 12.43 15.66
N LEU A 196 -4.05 12.51 14.34
CA LEU A 196 -4.66 13.68 13.70
C LEU A 196 -6.12 13.33 13.41
N SER A 197 -7.00 13.73 14.33
CA SER A 197 -8.44 13.87 14.14
C SER A 197 -8.86 15.13 14.88
#